data_AF-A0A8J5RCS0-F1
#
_entry.id   AF-A0A8J5RCS0-F1
#
_cell.length_a   1.000
_cell.length_b   1.000
_cell.length_c   1.000
_cell.angle_alpha   90.00
_cell.angle_beta   90.00
_cell.angle_gamma   90.00
#
_symmetry.space_group_name_H-M   'P 1'
#
loop_
_entity.id
_entity.type
_entity.pdbx_description
1 polymer ?
#
loop_
_entity_poly.entity_id
_entity_poly.type
_entity_poly.pdbx_seq_one_letter_code
_entity_poly.pdbx_strand_id
1 'polypeptide(L)'
;MIYAKVGDAAMVYTGDYNMTPDRHLGAAQIDRMKLDLLITESTYAKTVRDSKHAREREFLKAVHKCVSGGGKVLIPTFALGRAQELCILLDDYWERMNLKIPIYFSAGLTIQANMYYKMLIGWTSQKIKNSYTVHNPFDFKHVCHFERSFINNPGPCVLFATPGMISGGFSLEVFKKWAPSEKNLVTLPGYCVAGTIGHKLMSGKPTTIDIDKDTRIDVRCQIHQLSFSPHTDSKGIMDLTEYLSPNHVILVHGEKPQMAFLKERIESELGMQCYYPANNETVSIPTTQNLRINATEKFITGCSSTPQTGNNAQKQNLGFGGCTEARGILLMEKSKTPKILCEDELLHLLGMEKHLVHFEPLPCSRMKEAESTDEPLLSSRIEEVKQSDGSAVQQASLADLGCERNE
;
A
#
# COMPACT_ATOMS: atom_id res chain seq x y z
N MET A 1 -6.00 1.44 0.68
CA MET A 1 -5.04 0.72 -0.18
C MET A 1 -5.59 0.68 -1.60
N ILE A 2 -4.74 0.89 -2.59
CA ILE A 2 -5.08 0.85 -4.01
C ILE A 2 -4.28 -0.27 -4.66
N TYR A 3 -4.96 -1.18 -5.34
CA TYR A 3 -4.35 -2.18 -6.20
C TYR A 3 -4.36 -1.69 -7.65
N ALA A 4 -3.25 -1.86 -8.35
CA ALA A 4 -3.14 -1.57 -9.77
C ALA A 4 -2.41 -2.69 -10.50
N LYS A 5 -2.89 -3.03 -11.70
CA LYS A 5 -2.28 -4.02 -12.58
C LYS A 5 -2.13 -3.44 -13.99
N VAL A 6 -0.93 -3.55 -14.56
CA VAL A 6 -0.62 -3.12 -15.92
C VAL A 6 0.11 -4.26 -16.63
N GLY A 7 -0.53 -4.88 -17.62
CA GLY A 7 -0.03 -6.13 -18.20
C GLY A 7 0.00 -7.24 -17.15
N ASP A 8 1.14 -7.88 -16.98
CA ASP A 8 1.36 -8.87 -15.91
C ASP A 8 1.92 -8.25 -14.62
N ALA A 9 2.32 -6.98 -14.64
CA ALA A 9 2.87 -6.30 -13.48
C ALA A 9 1.76 -5.86 -12.51
N ALA A 10 1.94 -6.14 -11.23
CA ALA A 10 0.98 -5.86 -10.17
C ALA A 10 1.62 -5.05 -9.03
N MET A 11 0.93 -4.00 -8.58
CA MET A 11 1.38 -3.19 -7.45
C MET A 11 0.27 -2.87 -6.46
N VAL A 12 0.67 -2.62 -5.21
CA VAL A 12 -0.21 -2.08 -4.16
C VAL A 12 0.41 -0.81 -3.58
N TYR A 13 -0.40 0.24 -3.50
CA TYR A 13 -0.09 1.44 -2.72
C TYR A 13 -0.95 1.48 -1.47
N THR A 14 -0.33 1.42 -0.29
CA THR A 14 -1.10 1.30 0.96
C THR A 14 -1.81 2.61 1.34
N GLY A 15 -1.16 3.75 1.08
CA GLY A 15 -1.41 4.99 1.82
C GLY A 15 -1.09 4.79 3.31
N ASP A 16 -1.78 5.51 4.18
CA ASP A 16 -1.74 5.25 5.62
C ASP A 16 -2.69 4.10 5.98
N TYR A 17 -2.25 3.19 6.84
CA TYR A 17 -3.04 2.02 7.23
C TYR A 17 -2.72 1.59 8.66
N ASN A 18 -3.60 0.78 9.24
CA ASN A 18 -3.38 0.18 10.56
C ASN A 18 -3.75 -1.30 10.52
N MET A 19 -2.82 -2.17 10.89
CA MET A 19 -3.10 -3.60 11.01
C MET A 19 -3.86 -3.95 12.30
N THR A 20 -3.89 -3.05 13.28
CA THR A 20 -4.67 -3.24 14.51
C THR A 20 -6.03 -2.56 14.40
N PRO A 21 -7.14 -3.25 14.68
CA PRO A 21 -8.46 -2.64 14.63
C PRO A 21 -8.65 -1.61 15.76
N ASP A 22 -9.23 -0.48 15.39
CA ASP A 22 -9.72 0.54 16.32
C ASP A 22 -11.09 0.14 16.89
N ARG A 23 -11.70 0.99 17.71
CA ARG A 23 -13.09 0.78 18.15
C ARG A 23 -14.04 1.02 16.99
N HIS A 24 -13.85 2.12 16.25
CA HIS A 24 -14.74 2.46 15.15
C HIS A 24 -14.32 1.91 13.77
N LEU A 25 -13.02 1.70 13.53
CA LEU A 25 -12.52 1.16 12.26
C LEU A 25 -12.02 -0.27 12.41
N GLY A 26 -12.17 -1.05 11.34
CA GLY A 26 -11.54 -2.37 11.23
C GLY A 26 -10.02 -2.27 11.02
N ALA A 27 -9.34 -3.40 11.10
CA ALA A 27 -7.97 -3.51 10.62
C ALA A 27 -7.92 -3.34 9.09
N ALA A 28 -6.77 -2.94 8.57
CA ALA A 28 -6.50 -3.02 7.14
C ALA A 28 -6.66 -4.47 6.66
N GLN A 29 -7.32 -4.64 5.51
CA GLN A 29 -7.57 -5.94 4.90
C GLN A 29 -7.08 -5.92 3.46
N ILE A 30 -6.36 -6.96 3.08
CA ILE A 30 -5.92 -7.20 1.72
C ILE A 30 -5.79 -8.71 1.51
N ASP A 31 -6.24 -9.18 0.35
CA ASP A 31 -6.09 -10.57 -0.03
C ASP A 31 -4.63 -10.88 -0.39
N ARG A 32 -4.21 -12.12 -0.18
CA ARG A 32 -2.87 -12.53 -0.60
C ARG A 32 -2.82 -12.58 -2.13
N MET A 33 -1.83 -11.92 -2.70
CA MET A 33 -1.70 -11.74 -4.14
C MET A 33 -0.23 -11.66 -4.53
N LYS A 34 0.10 -12.12 -5.74
CA LYS A 34 1.46 -12.00 -6.29
C LYS A 34 1.69 -10.55 -6.71
N LEU A 35 2.62 -9.86 -6.04
CA LEU A 35 2.93 -8.46 -6.27
C LEU A 35 4.37 -8.29 -6.73
N ASP A 36 4.55 -7.48 -7.77
CA ASP A 36 5.88 -7.02 -8.16
C ASP A 36 6.35 -5.89 -7.25
N LEU A 37 5.42 -5.02 -6.81
CA LEU A 37 5.75 -3.83 -6.05
C LEU A 37 4.74 -3.55 -4.93
N LEU A 38 5.25 -3.37 -3.72
CA LEU A 38 4.53 -2.78 -2.59
C LEU A 38 5.08 -1.39 -2.29
N ILE A 39 4.22 -0.38 -2.34
CA ILE A 39 4.54 0.98 -1.87
C ILE A 39 3.82 1.19 -0.54
N THR A 40 4.58 1.29 0.56
CA THR A 40 4.04 1.31 1.93
C THR A 40 4.54 2.49 2.76
N GLU A 41 3.69 2.99 3.67
CA GLU A 41 4.08 4.03 4.61
C GLU A 41 5.14 3.55 5.63
N SER A 42 5.87 4.49 6.22
CA SER A 42 6.96 4.20 7.15
C SER A 42 6.96 5.10 8.38
N THR A 43 5.80 5.68 8.70
CA THR A 43 5.61 6.70 9.76
C THR A 43 6.15 6.27 11.13
N TYR A 44 5.98 4.99 11.49
CA TYR A 44 6.41 4.42 12.78
C TYR A 44 7.40 3.26 12.62
N ALA A 45 8.30 3.37 11.64
CA ALA A 45 9.29 2.34 11.29
C ALA A 45 10.11 1.78 12.48
N LYS A 46 10.39 2.60 13.51
CA LYS A 46 11.15 2.18 14.72
C LYS A 46 10.28 1.93 15.95
N THR A 47 9.00 2.25 15.90
CA THR A 47 8.15 2.22 17.09
C THR A 47 7.45 0.87 17.20
N VAL A 48 7.58 0.25 18.37
CA VAL A 48 6.76 -0.88 18.80
C VAL A 48 5.76 -0.34 19.81
N ARG A 49 4.48 -0.65 19.63
CA ARG A 49 3.43 -0.13 20.52
C ARG A 49 3.00 -1.15 21.56
N ASP A 50 2.66 -0.62 22.73
CA ASP A 50 1.95 -1.38 23.74
C ASP A 50 0.56 -1.82 23.24
N SER A 51 0.05 -2.87 23.88
CA SER A 51 -1.31 -3.36 23.63
C SER A 51 -2.32 -2.22 23.70
N LYS A 52 -3.30 -2.25 22.79
CA LYS A 52 -4.40 -1.28 22.74
C LYS A 52 -5.06 -1.10 24.11
N HIS A 53 -5.34 -2.20 24.81
CA HIS A 53 -5.98 -2.16 26.13
C HIS A 53 -5.13 -1.46 27.20
N ALA A 54 -3.81 -1.62 27.18
CA ALA A 54 -2.93 -0.91 28.11
C ALA A 54 -3.00 0.61 27.86
N ARG A 55 -2.91 1.05 26.60
CA ARG A 55 -3.00 2.46 26.21
C ARG A 55 -4.36 3.08 26.53
N GLU A 56 -5.46 2.37 26.25
CA GLU A 56 -6.81 2.82 26.61
C GLU A 56 -6.96 3.02 28.12
N ARG A 57 -6.48 2.05 28.92
CA ARG A 57 -6.54 2.13 30.39
C ARG A 57 -5.69 3.28 30.93
N GLU A 58 -4.49 3.48 30.39
CA GLU A 58 -3.62 4.58 30.78
C GLU A 58 -4.26 5.93 30.51
N PHE A 59 -4.81 6.12 29.31
CA PHE A 59 -5.55 7.33 28.93
C PHE A 59 -6.72 7.60 29.87
N LEU A 60 -7.61 6.63 30.06
CA LEU A 60 -8.78 6.77 30.93
C LEU A 60 -8.36 7.12 32.37
N LYS A 61 -7.31 6.48 32.88
CA LYS A 61 -6.77 6.77 34.22
C LYS A 61 -6.27 8.21 34.33
N ALA A 62 -5.52 8.70 33.34
CA ALA A 62 -5.00 10.07 33.33
C ALA A 62 -6.12 11.11 33.28
N VAL A 63 -7.08 10.94 32.37
CA VAL A 63 -8.23 11.84 32.21
C VAL A 63 -9.09 11.83 33.48
N HIS A 64 -9.48 10.65 33.97
CA HIS A 64 -10.31 10.53 35.16
C HIS A 64 -9.63 11.17 36.39
N LYS A 65 -8.33 10.90 36.61
CA LYS A 65 -7.58 11.52 37.71
C LYS A 65 -7.61 13.05 37.65
N CYS A 66 -7.44 13.64 36.46
CA CYS A 66 -7.46 15.10 36.28
C CYS A 66 -8.85 15.69 36.59
N VAL A 67 -9.91 15.13 35.99
CA VAL A 67 -11.27 15.67 36.18
C VAL A 67 -11.79 15.47 37.61
N SER A 68 -11.45 14.36 38.27
CA SER A 68 -11.77 14.14 39.69
C SER A 68 -11.04 15.10 40.62
N GLY A 69 -9.86 15.58 40.22
CA GLY A 69 -9.12 16.65 40.91
C GLY A 69 -9.68 18.06 40.65
N GLY A 70 -10.77 18.19 39.89
CA GLY A 70 -11.36 19.47 39.49
C GLY A 70 -10.60 20.18 38.36
N GLY A 71 -9.67 19.49 37.69
CA GLY A 71 -8.89 20.00 36.57
C GLY A 71 -9.62 19.93 35.24
N LYS A 72 -9.10 20.66 34.25
CA LYS A 72 -9.57 20.65 32.86
C LYS A 72 -8.62 19.83 31.99
N VAL A 73 -9.19 19.04 31.09
CA VAL A 73 -8.44 18.21 30.14
C VAL A 73 -8.59 18.78 28.73
N LEU A 74 -7.47 19.15 28.12
CA LEU A 74 -7.40 19.53 26.71
C LEU A 74 -6.85 18.36 25.89
N ILE A 75 -7.62 17.90 24.91
CA ILE A 75 -7.22 16.87 23.96
C ILE A 75 -7.16 17.53 22.57
N PRO A 76 -5.99 18.02 22.14
CA PRO A 76 -5.88 18.58 20.80
C PRO A 76 -5.92 17.45 19.77
N THR A 77 -6.89 17.50 18.86
CA THR A 77 -7.06 16.50 17.78
C THR A 77 -7.34 17.19 16.45
N PHE A 78 -7.17 16.47 15.35
CA PHE A 78 -7.84 16.84 14.11
C PHE A 78 -9.35 16.63 14.25
N ALA A 79 -10.15 17.33 13.43
CA ALA A 79 -11.61 17.28 13.49
C ALA A 79 -12.18 15.89 13.15
N LEU A 80 -11.42 15.09 12.40
CA LEU A 80 -11.79 13.78 11.88
C LEU A 80 -10.78 12.72 12.37
N GLY A 81 -11.23 11.49 12.56
CA GLY A 81 -10.41 10.35 12.93
C GLY A 81 -10.31 10.15 14.44
N ARG A 82 -9.22 10.65 15.05
CA ARG A 82 -8.87 10.32 16.44
C ARG A 82 -9.79 10.97 17.49
N ALA A 83 -10.40 12.10 17.16
CA ALA A 83 -11.39 12.72 18.04
C ALA A 83 -12.55 11.74 18.30
N GLN A 84 -13.08 11.11 17.26
CA GLN A 84 -14.20 10.18 17.36
C GLN A 84 -13.81 8.89 18.08
N GLU A 85 -12.64 8.31 17.80
CA GLU A 85 -12.16 7.11 18.49
C GLU A 85 -12.04 7.31 20.01
N LEU A 86 -11.38 8.39 20.42
CA LEU A 86 -11.19 8.71 21.84
C LEU A 86 -12.50 9.12 22.50
N CYS A 87 -13.40 9.76 21.75
CA CYS A 87 -14.70 10.14 22.25
C CYS A 87 -15.59 8.92 22.53
N ILE A 88 -15.62 7.92 21.64
CA ILE A 88 -16.31 6.64 21.91
C ILE A 88 -15.78 6.00 23.19
N LEU A 89 -14.45 5.99 23.35
CA LEU A 89 -13.80 5.42 24.53
C LEU A 89 -14.18 6.17 25.82
N LEU A 90 -14.22 7.50 25.79
CA LEU A 90 -14.62 8.31 26.95
C LEU A 90 -16.11 8.20 27.26
N ASP A 91 -16.99 8.26 26.25
CA ASP A 91 -18.44 8.19 26.45
C ASP A 91 -18.85 6.84 27.08
N ASP A 92 -18.28 5.73 26.57
CA ASP A 92 -18.42 4.39 27.17
C ASP A 92 -17.96 4.36 28.64
N TYR A 93 -16.84 5.01 28.94
CA TYR A 93 -16.29 5.04 30.30
C TYR A 93 -17.12 5.92 31.23
N TRP A 94 -17.63 7.04 30.73
CA TRP A 94 -18.48 7.97 31.46
C TRP A 94 -19.78 7.31 31.90
N GLU A 95 -20.44 6.57 30.99
CA GLU A 95 -21.64 5.80 31.31
C GLU A 95 -21.36 4.76 32.40
N ARG A 96 -20.30 3.95 32.23
CA ARG A 96 -19.95 2.87 33.18
C ARG A 96 -19.61 3.37 34.58
N MET A 97 -18.95 4.53 34.66
CA MET A 97 -18.53 5.14 35.92
C MET A 97 -19.54 6.15 36.45
N ASN A 98 -20.66 6.38 35.76
CA ASN A 98 -21.69 7.37 36.09
C ASN A 98 -21.11 8.79 36.31
N LEU A 99 -20.19 9.19 35.44
CA LEU A 99 -19.53 10.50 35.51
C LEU A 99 -20.41 11.58 34.89
N LYS A 100 -20.60 12.69 35.62
CA LYS A 100 -21.40 13.85 35.17
C LYS A 100 -20.57 15.01 34.62
N ILE A 101 -19.24 14.86 34.57
CA ILE A 101 -18.33 15.89 34.06
C ILE A 101 -18.58 16.04 32.55
N PRO A 102 -18.77 17.25 32.01
CA PRO A 102 -19.07 17.41 30.59
C PRO A 102 -17.85 17.12 29.72
N ILE A 103 -18.10 16.41 28.61
CA ILE A 103 -17.17 16.27 27.49
C ILE A 103 -17.61 17.24 26.41
N TYR A 104 -16.66 17.91 25.78
CA TYR A 104 -16.95 18.92 24.78
C TYR A 104 -16.18 18.70 23.50
N PHE A 105 -16.84 18.97 22.38
CA PHE A 105 -16.19 19.21 21.10
C PHE A 105 -16.11 20.71 20.83
N SER A 106 -14.92 21.19 20.47
CA SER A 106 -14.77 22.55 19.94
C SER A 106 -15.70 22.75 18.76
N ALA A 107 -16.35 23.91 18.71
CA ALA A 107 -17.25 24.32 17.64
C ALA A 107 -16.68 24.08 16.22
N GLY A 108 -17.57 23.88 15.25
CA GLY A 108 -17.22 23.80 13.83
C GLY A 108 -17.06 22.36 13.30
N LEU A 109 -15.88 22.07 12.72
CA LEU A 109 -15.66 20.88 11.88
C LEU A 109 -15.86 19.55 12.59
N THR A 110 -15.55 19.43 13.89
CA THR A 110 -15.67 18.15 14.61
C THR A 110 -17.15 17.72 14.76
N ILE A 111 -18.06 18.68 14.96
CA ILE A 111 -19.50 18.40 15.05
C ILE A 111 -20.06 18.00 13.68
N GLN A 112 -19.66 18.74 12.62
CA GLN A 112 -20.03 18.41 11.25
C GLN A 112 -19.48 17.04 10.83
N ALA A 113 -18.23 16.76 11.16
CA ALA A 113 -17.60 15.45 10.99
C ALA A 113 -18.43 14.34 11.63
N ASN A 114 -18.91 14.55 12.87
CA ASN A 114 -19.72 13.55 13.56
C ASN A 114 -21.02 13.21 12.79
N MET A 115 -21.63 14.19 12.11
CA MET A 115 -22.79 13.93 11.24
C MET A 115 -22.45 12.98 10.09
N TYR A 116 -21.28 13.16 9.46
CA TYR A 116 -20.82 12.25 8.39
C TYR A 116 -20.49 10.85 8.92
N TYR A 117 -19.91 10.73 10.11
CA TYR A 117 -19.69 9.42 10.74
C TYR A 117 -20.99 8.64 10.96
N LYS A 118 -22.06 9.32 11.37
CA LYS A 118 -23.39 8.71 11.51
C LYS A 118 -23.95 8.23 10.18
N MET A 119 -23.79 9.00 9.12
CA MET A 119 -24.30 8.69 7.78
C MET A 119 -23.48 7.59 7.08
N LEU A 120 -22.16 7.60 7.25
CA LEU A 120 -21.22 6.69 6.60
C LEU A 120 -20.87 5.47 7.47
N ILE A 121 -21.82 5.02 8.30
CA ILE A 121 -21.65 3.87 9.20
C ILE A 121 -21.22 2.60 8.45
N GLY A 122 -21.58 2.48 7.16
CA GLY A 122 -21.19 1.38 6.28
C GLY A 122 -19.67 1.18 6.11
N TRP A 123 -18.86 2.20 6.41
CA TRP A 123 -17.39 2.14 6.35
C TRP A 123 -16.72 1.77 7.68
N THR A 124 -17.50 1.60 8.74
CA THR A 124 -16.98 1.29 10.09
C THR A 124 -16.74 -0.21 10.29
N SER A 125 -16.17 -0.59 11.43
CA SER A 125 -16.00 -1.99 11.81
C SER A 125 -17.33 -2.73 11.93
N GLN A 126 -17.30 -4.05 11.75
CA GLN A 126 -18.51 -4.88 11.91
C GLN A 126 -19.15 -4.72 13.29
N LYS A 127 -18.34 -4.47 14.32
CA LYS A 127 -18.80 -4.21 15.69
C LYS A 127 -19.70 -2.97 15.76
N ILE A 128 -19.31 -1.87 15.12
CA ILE A 128 -20.10 -0.64 15.09
C ILE A 128 -21.38 -0.85 14.28
N LYS A 129 -21.30 -1.52 13.12
CA LYS A 129 -22.46 -1.84 12.29
C LYS A 129 -23.51 -2.65 13.06
N ASN A 130 -23.08 -3.65 13.83
CA ASN A 130 -23.98 -4.45 14.64
C ASN A 130 -24.62 -3.65 15.79
N SER A 131 -23.84 -2.76 16.42
CA SER A 131 -24.36 -1.89 17.49
C SER A 131 -25.40 -0.89 16.96
N TYR A 132 -25.20 -0.40 15.73
CA TYR A 132 -26.05 0.60 15.10
C TYR A 132 -27.53 0.21 15.02
N THR A 133 -27.84 -1.09 14.94
CA THR A 133 -29.23 -1.60 14.97
C THR A 133 -29.96 -1.26 16.27
N VAL A 134 -29.23 -1.12 17.39
CA VAL A 134 -29.78 -0.76 18.70
C VAL A 134 -29.56 0.70 19.01
N HIS A 135 -28.35 1.20 18.78
CA HIS A 135 -27.93 2.56 19.07
C HIS A 135 -26.73 2.94 18.22
N ASN A 136 -26.74 4.16 17.67
CA ASN A 136 -25.63 4.67 16.89
C ASN A 136 -24.45 5.06 17.80
N PRO A 137 -23.27 4.42 17.70
CA PRO A 137 -22.14 4.71 18.59
C PRO A 137 -21.57 6.13 18.49
N PHE A 138 -21.98 6.92 17.50
CA PHE A 138 -21.62 8.33 17.34
C PHE A 138 -22.68 9.30 17.90
N ASP A 139 -23.80 8.77 18.42
CA ASP A 139 -24.76 9.52 19.25
C ASP A 139 -24.25 9.56 20.69
N PHE A 140 -23.25 10.41 20.90
CA PHE A 140 -22.62 10.56 22.22
C PHE A 140 -23.57 11.19 23.22
N LYS A 141 -23.72 10.58 24.39
CA LYS A 141 -24.65 11.04 25.43
C LYS A 141 -24.08 12.17 26.28
N HIS A 142 -22.77 12.14 26.52
CA HIS A 142 -22.10 13.07 27.45
C HIS A 142 -21.36 14.20 26.73
N VAL A 143 -21.51 14.31 25.40
CA VAL A 143 -20.76 15.26 24.57
C VAL A 143 -21.63 16.44 24.19
N CYS A 144 -21.16 17.62 24.58
CA CYS A 144 -21.83 18.89 24.33
C CYS A 144 -21.02 19.79 23.38
N HIS A 145 -21.68 20.79 22.83
CA HIS A 145 -21.03 21.87 22.10
C HIS A 145 -20.20 22.74 23.04
N PHE A 146 -18.94 23.05 22.66
CA PHE A 146 -18.13 24.01 23.39
C PHE A 146 -18.32 25.43 22.83
N GLU A 147 -18.88 26.31 23.64
CA GLU A 147 -18.86 27.74 23.36
C GLU A 147 -17.54 28.37 23.81
N ARG A 148 -17.05 29.35 23.06
CA ARG A 148 -15.79 30.05 23.37
C ARG A 148 -15.81 30.74 24.73
N SER A 149 -16.99 31.12 25.24
CA SER A 149 -17.18 31.67 26.59
C SER A 149 -16.76 30.69 27.69
N PHE A 150 -16.86 29.38 27.44
CA PHE A 150 -16.62 28.34 28.44
C PHE A 150 -15.14 28.14 28.77
N ILE A 151 -14.22 28.77 28.04
CA ILE A 151 -12.77 28.69 28.31
C ILE A 151 -12.45 29.10 29.76
N ASN A 152 -13.17 30.11 30.28
CA ASN A 152 -12.94 30.66 31.62
C ASN A 152 -13.91 30.11 32.67
N ASN A 153 -14.86 29.24 32.30
CA ASN A 153 -15.83 28.72 33.25
C ASN A 153 -15.13 27.89 34.34
N PRO A 154 -15.51 28.03 35.61
CA PRO A 154 -14.96 27.19 36.67
C PRO A 154 -15.42 25.73 36.52
N GLY A 155 -14.68 24.81 37.13
CA GLY A 155 -15.01 23.39 37.17
C GLY A 155 -14.32 22.51 36.12
N PRO A 156 -14.33 21.19 36.33
CA PRO A 156 -13.67 20.23 35.45
C PRO A 156 -14.45 20.05 34.15
N CYS A 157 -13.72 19.81 33.07
CA CYS A 157 -14.29 19.41 31.78
C CYS A 157 -13.23 18.70 30.94
N VAL A 158 -13.69 17.96 29.93
CA VAL A 158 -12.83 17.44 28.86
C VAL A 158 -13.17 18.18 27.58
N LEU A 159 -12.18 18.70 26.87
CA LEU A 159 -12.36 19.42 25.61
C LEU A 159 -11.48 18.83 24.52
N PHE A 160 -12.11 18.35 23.45
CA PHE A 160 -11.44 18.10 22.18
C PHE A 160 -11.37 19.40 21.38
N ALA A 161 -10.16 19.83 21.02
CA ALA A 161 -9.96 21.08 20.31
C ALA A 161 -9.08 20.91 19.07
N THR A 162 -9.39 21.66 18.02
CA THR A 162 -8.61 21.65 16.77
C THR A 162 -7.70 22.88 16.64
N PRO A 163 -6.53 22.78 15.98
CA PRO A 163 -5.91 21.61 15.37
C PRO A 163 -5.11 20.73 16.36
N GLY A 164 -4.81 19.49 15.95
CA GLY A 164 -4.20 18.47 16.82
C GLY A 164 -2.77 18.73 17.29
N MET A 165 -1.98 19.45 16.50
CA MET A 165 -0.57 19.73 16.84
C MET A 165 -0.34 21.06 17.59
N ILE A 166 -1.43 21.74 17.97
CA ILE A 166 -1.39 23.06 18.64
C ILE A 166 -0.61 24.10 17.81
N SER A 167 -0.70 24.04 16.47
CA SER A 167 0.00 24.97 15.58
C SER A 167 -0.63 26.37 15.51
N GLY A 168 -1.86 26.52 16.02
CA GLY A 168 -2.67 27.73 15.91
C GLY A 168 -4.10 27.46 16.34
N GLY A 169 -5.03 28.32 15.91
CA GLY A 169 -6.46 28.09 16.07
C GLY A 169 -6.95 27.93 17.51
N PHE A 170 -8.04 27.20 17.69
CA PHE A 170 -8.75 27.12 18.95
C PHE A 170 -8.00 26.28 20.01
N SER A 171 -7.33 25.20 19.61
CA SER A 171 -6.52 24.41 20.55
C SER A 171 -5.40 25.24 21.17
N LEU A 172 -4.77 26.14 20.41
CA LEU A 172 -3.75 27.06 20.92
C LEU A 172 -4.34 28.11 21.87
N GLU A 173 -5.51 28.65 21.54
CA GLU A 173 -6.21 29.62 22.40
C GLU A 173 -6.55 29.03 23.76
N VAL A 174 -7.08 27.81 23.79
CA VAL A 174 -7.36 27.11 25.04
C VAL A 174 -6.08 26.76 25.77
N PHE A 175 -5.06 26.27 25.05
CA PHE A 175 -3.76 25.96 25.63
C PHE A 175 -3.14 27.17 26.35
N LYS A 176 -3.17 28.36 25.73
CA LYS A 176 -2.72 29.63 26.34
C LYS A 176 -3.35 29.88 27.73
N LYS A 177 -4.63 29.54 27.89
CA LYS A 177 -5.38 29.78 29.12
C LYS A 177 -5.24 28.66 30.15
N TRP A 178 -5.14 27.41 29.69
CA TRP A 178 -5.19 26.24 30.57
C TRP A 178 -3.81 25.71 30.95
N ALA A 179 -2.77 25.94 30.14
CA ALA A 179 -1.41 25.47 30.41
C ALA A 179 -0.79 26.00 31.71
N PRO A 180 -1.08 27.23 32.18
CA PRO A 180 -0.54 27.71 33.45
C PRO A 180 -1.11 27.04 34.70
N SER A 181 -2.09 26.15 34.63
CA SER A 181 -2.66 25.51 35.83
C SER A 181 -2.14 24.07 35.99
N GLU A 182 -1.55 23.76 37.14
CA GLU A 182 -1.06 22.41 37.50
C GLU A 182 -2.16 21.36 37.63
N LYS A 183 -3.40 21.81 37.87
CA LYS A 183 -4.58 20.93 37.92
C LYS A 183 -4.95 20.39 36.55
N ASN A 184 -4.59 21.12 35.49
CA ASN A 184 -5.01 20.80 34.13
C ASN A 184 -4.09 19.75 33.50
N LEU A 185 -4.63 19.10 32.47
CA LEU A 185 -3.98 18.07 31.69
C LEU A 185 -4.09 18.42 30.21
N VAL A 186 -2.98 18.31 29.48
CA VAL A 186 -2.95 18.32 28.02
C VAL A 186 -2.56 16.93 27.56
N THR A 187 -3.48 16.26 26.88
CA THR A 187 -3.26 14.89 26.38
C THR A 187 -3.08 14.90 24.88
N LEU A 188 -1.84 14.69 24.42
CA LEU A 188 -1.47 14.66 23.01
C LEU A 188 -1.68 13.25 22.44
N PRO A 189 -2.66 13.02 21.56
CA PRO A 189 -3.09 11.68 21.18
C PRO A 189 -2.29 11.02 20.05
N GLY A 190 -1.41 11.77 19.36
CA GLY A 190 -0.72 11.24 18.19
C GLY A 190 0.58 11.97 17.88
N TYR A 191 1.09 11.70 16.69
CA TYR A 191 2.32 12.29 16.19
C TYR A 191 2.21 13.81 16.08
N CYS A 192 3.26 14.52 16.48
CA CYS A 192 3.40 15.95 16.24
C CYS A 192 4.67 16.20 15.41
N VAL A 193 4.50 16.86 14.28
CA VAL A 193 5.60 17.23 13.38
C VAL A 193 6.57 18.17 14.09
N ALA A 194 7.86 17.99 13.83
CA ALA A 194 8.92 18.85 14.35
C ALA A 194 8.61 20.35 14.06
N GLY A 195 8.87 21.19 15.06
CA GLY A 195 8.59 22.63 15.00
C GLY A 195 7.21 23.05 15.55
N THR A 196 6.26 22.12 15.70
CA THR A 196 4.95 22.40 16.31
C THR A 196 5.03 22.52 17.83
N ILE A 197 4.06 23.20 18.46
CA ILE A 197 3.97 23.29 19.93
C ILE A 197 3.73 21.90 20.54
N GLY A 198 2.88 21.07 19.91
CA GLY A 198 2.69 19.69 20.33
C GLY A 198 3.99 18.90 20.40
N HIS A 199 4.86 19.03 19.39
CA HIS A 199 6.17 18.37 19.39
C HIS A 199 7.09 18.90 20.50
N LYS A 200 7.14 20.22 20.71
CA LYS A 200 7.92 20.84 21.80
C LYS A 200 7.49 20.33 23.18
N LEU A 201 6.18 20.13 23.38
CA LEU A 201 5.62 19.58 24.62
C LEU A 201 6.06 18.12 24.87
N MET A 202 6.15 17.32 23.80
CA MET A 202 6.56 15.92 23.88
C MET A 202 8.06 15.76 24.15
N SER A 203 8.91 16.55 23.48
CA SER A 203 10.36 16.30 23.43
C SER A 203 11.14 16.78 24.65
N GLY A 204 10.56 17.56 25.57
CA GLY A 204 11.35 18.17 26.65
C GLY A 204 10.63 18.60 27.91
N LYS A 205 9.31 18.31 28.08
CA LYS A 205 8.49 18.80 29.21
C LYS A 205 8.82 20.27 29.57
N PRO A 206 8.71 21.18 28.59
CA PRO A 206 9.15 22.56 28.78
C PRO A 206 8.34 23.22 29.90
N THR A 207 8.99 23.99 30.75
CA THR A 207 8.31 24.87 31.72
C THR A 207 7.75 26.11 31.05
N THR A 208 8.30 26.54 29.91
CA THR A 208 7.77 27.66 29.15
C THR A 208 7.85 27.43 27.64
N ILE A 209 6.86 27.93 26.92
CA ILE A 209 6.84 27.92 25.44
C ILE A 209 6.67 29.34 24.92
N ASP A 210 7.62 29.76 24.09
CA ASP A 210 7.53 30.99 23.31
C ASP A 210 6.75 30.73 22.02
N ILE A 211 5.67 31.48 21.82
CA ILE A 211 4.84 31.40 20.61
C ILE A 211 5.33 32.42 19.59
N ASP A 212 5.50 33.65 20.04
CA ASP A 212 6.02 34.78 19.29
C ASP A 212 6.97 35.58 20.20
N LYS A 213 7.53 36.69 19.70
CA LYS A 213 8.53 37.47 20.44
C LYS A 213 7.98 38.06 21.74
N ASP A 214 6.66 38.25 21.85
CA ASP A 214 6.02 38.97 22.95
C ASP A 214 5.14 38.06 23.83
N THR A 215 4.86 36.82 23.37
CA THR A 215 3.94 35.88 24.02
C THR A 215 4.68 34.62 24.47
N ARG A 216 4.94 34.56 25.77
CA ARG A 216 5.46 33.39 26.47
C ARG A 216 4.38 32.75 27.34
N ILE A 217 4.19 31.44 27.22
CA ILE A 217 3.27 30.67 28.05
C ILE A 217 4.08 29.91 29.09
N ASP A 218 3.64 29.99 30.35
CA ASP A 218 4.07 29.09 31.41
C ASP A 218 3.28 27.77 31.34
N VAL A 219 3.99 26.66 31.25
CA VAL A 219 3.44 25.32 31.08
C VAL A 219 3.62 24.58 32.40
N ARG A 220 2.61 24.69 33.26
CA ARG A 220 2.55 24.00 34.56
C ARG A 220 1.58 22.83 34.56
N CYS A 221 0.67 22.76 33.59
CA CYS A 221 -0.23 21.64 33.39
C CYS A 221 0.53 20.34 33.15
N GLN A 222 -0.09 19.22 33.49
CA GLN A 222 0.46 17.90 33.18
C GLN A 222 0.39 17.68 31.67
N ILE A 223 1.51 17.23 31.07
CA ILE A 223 1.56 16.82 29.67
C ILE A 223 1.56 15.30 29.62
N HIS A 224 0.57 14.74 28.95
CA HIS A 224 0.44 13.31 28.74
C HIS A 224 0.48 12.99 27.25
N GLN A 225 1.48 12.23 26.84
CA GLN A 225 1.58 11.77 25.46
C GLN A 225 0.98 10.38 25.36
N LEU A 226 0.10 10.21 24.39
CA LEU A 226 -0.44 8.93 24.02
C LEU A 226 -0.06 8.57 22.59
N SER A 227 0.25 7.30 22.40
CA SER A 227 0.48 6.75 21.06
C SER A 227 -0.83 6.23 20.46
N PHE A 228 -1.88 7.07 20.36
CA PHE A 228 -3.15 6.79 19.66
C PHE A 228 -3.09 7.22 18.19
N SER A 229 -2.03 6.80 17.53
CA SER A 229 -1.83 7.04 16.11
C SER A 229 -2.66 6.08 15.25
N PRO A 230 -3.30 6.55 14.16
CA PRO A 230 -4.01 5.70 13.20
C PRO A 230 -3.07 4.95 12.24
N HIS A 231 -1.76 5.20 12.30
CA HIS A 231 -0.78 4.53 11.43
C HIS A 231 -0.36 3.20 12.04
N THR A 232 0.09 2.26 11.22
CA THR A 232 0.63 0.99 11.70
C THR A 232 1.95 1.20 12.45
N ASP A 233 2.31 0.27 13.32
CA ASP A 233 3.62 0.26 13.97
C ASP A 233 4.62 -0.59 13.19
N SER A 234 5.87 -0.63 13.65
CA SER A 234 6.96 -1.34 12.97
C SER A 234 6.64 -2.82 12.74
N LYS A 235 5.94 -3.46 13.69
CA LYS A 235 5.51 -4.85 13.58
C LYS A 235 4.47 -5.00 12.48
N GLY A 236 3.42 -4.18 12.49
CA GLY A 236 2.37 -4.28 11.47
C GLY A 236 2.87 -3.99 10.05
N ILE A 237 3.91 -3.16 9.87
CA ILE A 237 4.55 -2.96 8.56
C ILE A 237 5.25 -4.24 8.08
N MET A 238 6.02 -4.88 8.96
CA MET A 238 6.71 -6.13 8.64
C MET A 238 5.72 -7.26 8.38
N ASP A 239 4.72 -7.42 9.25
CA ASP A 239 3.68 -8.46 9.13
C ASP A 239 2.93 -8.34 7.78
N LEU A 240 2.59 -7.11 7.35
CA LEU A 240 1.95 -6.90 6.04
C LEU A 240 2.90 -7.20 4.88
N THR A 241 4.15 -6.76 4.98
CA THR A 241 5.16 -6.95 3.94
C THR A 241 5.47 -8.43 3.75
N GLU A 242 5.63 -9.18 4.85
CA GLU A 242 5.82 -10.62 4.85
C GLU A 242 4.61 -11.34 4.25
N TYR A 243 3.39 -10.99 4.69
CA TYR A 243 2.15 -11.60 4.20
C TYR A 243 1.96 -11.45 2.68
N LEU A 244 2.24 -10.26 2.15
CA LEU A 244 2.13 -9.97 0.72
C LEU A 244 3.29 -10.54 -0.10
N SER A 245 4.47 -10.71 0.51
CA SER A 245 5.68 -11.24 -0.12
C SER A 245 5.99 -10.62 -1.51
N PRO A 246 6.04 -9.28 -1.65
CA PRO A 246 6.29 -8.64 -2.94
C PRO A 246 7.73 -8.84 -3.42
N ASN A 247 7.96 -8.75 -4.75
CA ASN A 247 9.32 -8.78 -5.31
C ASN A 247 10.14 -7.55 -4.87
N HIS A 248 9.50 -6.38 -4.82
CA HIS A 248 10.12 -5.11 -4.45
C HIS A 248 9.25 -4.29 -3.47
N VAL A 249 9.89 -3.54 -2.59
CA VAL A 249 9.25 -2.66 -1.61
C VAL A 249 9.75 -1.22 -1.77
N ILE A 250 8.85 -0.24 -1.75
CA ILE A 250 9.19 1.19 -1.68
C ILE A 250 8.58 1.77 -0.40
N LEU A 251 9.44 2.33 0.44
CA LEU A 251 9.06 3.06 1.65
C LEU A 251 8.81 4.53 1.30
N VAL A 252 7.65 5.02 1.71
CA VAL A 252 7.26 6.43 1.60
C VAL A 252 6.73 6.93 2.94
N HIS A 253 6.43 8.23 3.04
CA HIS A 253 5.75 8.83 4.20
C HIS A 253 6.40 8.47 5.55
N GLY A 254 7.69 8.82 5.70
CA GLY A 254 8.44 8.60 6.93
C GLY A 254 9.70 9.45 6.99
N GLU A 255 10.34 9.49 8.15
CA GLU A 255 11.59 10.23 8.31
C GLU A 255 12.76 9.42 7.76
N LYS A 256 13.67 10.08 7.02
CA LYS A 256 14.85 9.46 6.40
C LYS A 256 15.62 8.48 7.30
N PRO A 257 15.99 8.81 8.56
CA PRO A 257 16.71 7.87 9.43
C PRO A 257 15.86 6.67 9.89
N GLN A 258 14.53 6.81 9.92
CA GLN A 258 13.62 5.72 10.27
C GLN A 258 13.38 4.81 9.06
N MET A 259 13.25 5.37 7.87
CA MET A 259 13.14 4.62 6.61
C MET A 259 14.39 3.79 6.33
N ALA A 260 15.58 4.35 6.53
CA ALA A 260 16.84 3.61 6.36
C ALA A 260 16.91 2.38 7.26
N PHE A 261 16.50 2.51 8.53
CA PHE A 261 16.43 1.39 9.47
C PHE A 261 15.41 0.33 9.05
N LEU A 262 14.23 0.74 8.59
CA LEU A 262 13.21 -0.21 8.15
C LEU A 262 13.64 -0.93 6.87
N LYS A 263 14.31 -0.25 5.95
CA LYS A 263 14.91 -0.87 4.76
C LYS A 263 15.87 -1.99 5.16
N GLU A 264 16.83 -1.69 6.04
CA GLU A 264 17.82 -2.68 6.49
C GLU A 264 17.14 -3.91 7.10
N ARG A 265 16.05 -3.72 7.88
CA ARG A 265 15.26 -4.84 8.43
C ARG A 265 14.51 -5.63 7.36
N ILE A 266 13.87 -4.98 6.39
CA ILE A 266 13.17 -5.68 5.31
C ILE A 266 14.16 -6.51 4.49
N GLU A 267 15.32 -5.95 4.16
CA GLU A 267 16.34 -6.65 3.37
C GLU A 267 16.97 -7.83 4.15
N SER A 268 17.24 -7.65 5.45
CA SER A 268 17.90 -8.69 6.27
C SER A 268 16.94 -9.78 6.76
N GLU A 269 15.71 -9.44 7.15
CA GLU A 269 14.75 -10.38 7.73
C GLU A 269 13.89 -11.05 6.63
N LEU A 270 13.49 -10.31 5.58
CA LEU A 270 12.57 -10.81 4.54
C LEU A 270 13.26 -11.11 3.20
N GLY A 271 14.52 -10.68 3.00
CA GLY A 271 15.27 -10.91 1.76
C GLY A 271 14.70 -10.17 0.54
N MET A 272 13.88 -9.14 0.75
CA MET A 272 13.21 -8.38 -0.31
C MET A 272 13.97 -7.10 -0.65
N GLN A 273 14.06 -6.76 -1.93
CA GLN A 273 14.68 -5.51 -2.38
C GLN A 273 13.85 -4.30 -1.94
N CYS A 274 14.45 -3.38 -1.19
CA CYS A 274 13.73 -2.27 -0.58
C CYS A 274 14.35 -0.90 -0.92
N TYR A 275 13.51 0.06 -1.28
CA TYR A 275 13.91 1.43 -1.67
C TYR A 275 13.22 2.46 -0.77
N TYR A 276 13.84 3.64 -0.60
CA TYR A 276 13.23 4.79 0.08
C TYR A 276 13.60 6.09 -0.69
N PRO A 277 13.08 6.28 -1.90
CA PRO A 277 13.51 7.37 -2.77
C PRO A 277 13.28 8.74 -2.14
N ALA A 278 14.19 9.68 -2.40
CA ALA A 278 13.99 11.09 -2.08
C ALA A 278 12.94 11.72 -3.01
N ASN A 279 12.44 12.90 -2.65
CA ASN A 279 11.55 13.65 -3.54
C ASN A 279 12.26 13.94 -4.87
N ASN A 280 11.55 13.70 -5.98
CA ASN A 280 12.04 13.80 -7.37
C ASN A 280 13.06 12.73 -7.79
N GLU A 281 13.26 11.69 -6.99
CA GLU A 281 14.06 10.53 -7.38
C GLU A 281 13.20 9.50 -8.13
N THR A 282 13.66 9.07 -9.30
CA THR A 282 13.00 8.03 -10.09
C THR A 282 13.56 6.66 -9.73
N VAL A 283 12.69 5.71 -9.40
CA VAL A 283 13.06 4.31 -9.15
C VAL A 283 12.60 3.45 -10.33
N SER A 284 13.52 2.66 -10.90
CA SER A 284 13.23 1.71 -11.97
C SER A 284 13.17 0.29 -11.39
N ILE A 285 11.99 -0.32 -11.43
CA ILE A 285 11.76 -1.67 -10.93
C ILE A 285 11.66 -2.63 -12.13
N PRO A 286 12.53 -3.65 -12.24
CA PRO A 286 12.39 -4.66 -13.26
C PRO A 286 11.11 -5.48 -13.01
N THR A 287 10.32 -5.74 -14.05
CA THR A 287 9.11 -6.56 -13.95
C THR A 287 9.24 -7.75 -14.90
N THR A 288 8.74 -8.90 -14.48
CA THR A 288 8.70 -10.08 -15.35
C THR A 288 7.52 -9.93 -16.31
N GLN A 289 7.80 -9.58 -17.57
CA GLN A 289 6.78 -9.62 -18.61
C GLN A 289 6.65 -11.04 -19.12
N ASN A 290 5.53 -11.69 -18.84
CA ASN A 290 5.23 -12.99 -19.39
C ASN A 290 4.59 -12.80 -20.76
N LEU A 291 5.32 -13.08 -21.83
CA LEU A 291 4.73 -13.09 -23.16
C LEU A 291 3.82 -14.31 -23.28
N ARG A 292 2.50 -14.11 -23.25
CA ARG A 292 1.54 -15.20 -23.49
C ARG A 292 1.57 -15.59 -24.96
N ILE A 293 2.06 -16.79 -25.23
CA ILE A 293 2.10 -17.38 -26.57
C ILE A 293 1.04 -18.48 -26.64
N ASN A 294 0.16 -18.40 -27.64
CA ASN A 294 -0.84 -19.44 -27.89
C ASN A 294 -0.21 -20.56 -28.73
N ALA A 295 -0.41 -21.81 -28.34
CA ALA A 295 0.02 -22.97 -29.14
C ALA A 295 -1.16 -23.54 -29.94
N THR A 296 -0.90 -23.97 -31.18
CA THR A 296 -1.87 -24.77 -31.93
C THR A 296 -2.01 -26.17 -31.35
N GLU A 297 -3.16 -26.78 -31.55
CA GLU A 297 -3.43 -28.15 -31.08
C GLU A 297 -2.42 -29.15 -31.67
N LYS A 298 -2.07 -29.01 -32.96
CA LYS A 298 -1.04 -29.87 -33.56
C LYS A 298 0.33 -29.69 -32.93
N PHE A 299 0.73 -28.46 -32.62
CA PHE A 299 1.98 -28.19 -31.91
C PHE A 299 2.01 -28.89 -30.55
N ILE A 300 0.93 -28.78 -29.77
CA ILE A 300 0.81 -29.44 -28.46
C ILE A 300 0.90 -30.97 -28.61
N THR A 301 0.18 -31.55 -29.57
CA THR A 301 0.24 -33.01 -29.82
C THR A 301 1.59 -33.47 -30.36
N GLY A 302 2.29 -32.65 -31.14
CA GLY A 302 3.61 -32.95 -31.70
C GLY A 302 4.73 -32.93 -30.65
N CYS A 303 4.60 -32.11 -29.61
CA CYS A 303 5.51 -32.13 -28.45
C CYS A 303 5.23 -33.29 -27.48
N SER A 304 4.08 -33.96 -27.62
CA SER A 304 3.65 -35.08 -26.77
C SER A 304 4.17 -36.43 -27.31
N SER A 305 5.47 -36.54 -27.58
CA SER A 305 6.08 -37.80 -28.06
C SER A 305 6.48 -38.73 -26.91
N THR A 306 5.52 -39.15 -26.10
CA THR A 306 5.57 -40.47 -25.45
C THR A 306 4.31 -41.24 -25.83
N PRO A 307 4.41 -42.34 -26.59
CA PRO A 307 3.25 -43.15 -26.93
C PRO A 307 2.82 -43.92 -25.69
N GLN A 308 1.81 -43.42 -24.95
CA GLN A 308 1.03 -44.28 -24.08
C GLN A 308 -0.03 -44.98 -24.93
N THR A 309 0.28 -46.23 -25.31
CA THR A 309 -0.70 -47.18 -25.83
C THR A 309 -1.72 -47.51 -24.75
N GLY A 310 -2.86 -46.82 -24.77
CA GLY A 310 -3.98 -47.09 -23.88
C GLY A 310 -5.28 -46.57 -24.48
N ASN A 311 -6.05 -47.48 -25.09
CA ASN A 311 -7.42 -47.23 -25.52
C ASN A 311 -8.25 -46.75 -24.32
N ASN A 312 -8.73 -45.50 -24.35
CA ASN A 312 -10.08 -45.14 -23.91
C ASN A 312 -10.41 -43.69 -24.27
N ALA A 313 -11.53 -43.53 -24.97
CA ALA A 313 -12.12 -42.25 -25.32
C ALA A 313 -12.80 -41.62 -24.10
N GLN A 314 -12.07 -40.81 -23.35
CA GLN A 314 -12.61 -39.84 -22.38
C GLN A 314 -11.56 -38.75 -22.18
N LYS A 315 -11.93 -37.49 -22.45
CA LYS A 315 -11.16 -36.24 -22.24
C LYS A 315 -9.70 -36.47 -21.85
N GLN A 316 -8.83 -36.61 -22.84
CA GLN A 316 -7.39 -36.66 -22.61
C GLN A 316 -6.95 -35.32 -22.03
N ASN A 317 -6.71 -35.31 -20.72
CA ASN A 317 -5.83 -34.33 -20.10
C ASN A 317 -4.46 -34.51 -20.77
N LEU A 318 -4.13 -33.65 -21.73
CA LEU A 318 -2.82 -33.56 -22.36
C LEU A 318 -1.79 -33.14 -21.30
N GLY A 319 -1.29 -34.12 -20.55
CA GLY A 319 -0.23 -33.94 -19.60
C GLY A 319 1.11 -33.89 -20.33
N PHE A 320 1.78 -32.74 -20.27
CA PHE A 320 3.19 -32.65 -20.64
C PHE A 320 4.03 -33.44 -19.63
N GLY A 321 4.33 -34.70 -19.96
CA GLY A 321 5.39 -35.45 -19.30
C GLY A 321 6.74 -35.02 -19.86
N GLY A 322 7.44 -34.13 -19.15
CA GLY A 322 8.90 -33.96 -19.26
C GLY A 322 9.47 -33.57 -20.63
N CYS A 323 8.75 -32.80 -21.45
CA CYS A 323 9.33 -32.23 -22.67
C CYS A 323 10.23 -31.04 -22.28
N THR A 324 11.55 -31.23 -22.27
CA THR A 324 12.54 -30.20 -21.93
C THR A 324 12.84 -29.24 -23.09
N GLU A 325 12.49 -29.60 -24.32
CA GLU A 325 12.77 -28.81 -25.52
C GLU A 325 11.60 -28.93 -26.52
N ALA A 326 11.03 -27.79 -26.92
CA ALA A 326 9.98 -27.73 -27.93
C ALA A 326 10.44 -26.87 -29.11
N ARG A 327 10.34 -27.39 -30.34
CA ARG A 327 10.75 -26.69 -31.57
C ARG A 327 9.54 -26.38 -32.43
N GLY A 328 9.37 -25.12 -32.78
CA GLY A 328 8.27 -24.64 -33.63
C GLY A 328 8.58 -23.27 -34.22
N ILE A 329 7.64 -22.76 -35.00
CA ILE A 329 7.72 -21.43 -35.60
C ILE A 329 6.88 -20.47 -34.78
N LEU A 330 7.47 -19.35 -34.35
CA LEU A 330 6.77 -18.28 -33.65
C LEU A 330 6.25 -17.27 -34.67
N LEU A 331 4.93 -17.21 -34.82
CA LEU A 331 4.24 -16.25 -35.67
C LEU A 331 3.89 -14.99 -34.85
N MET A 332 4.50 -13.86 -35.22
CA MET A 332 4.28 -12.55 -34.63
C MET A 332 3.56 -11.64 -35.64
N GLU A 333 2.24 -11.48 -35.48
CA GLU A 333 1.45 -10.55 -36.30
C GLU A 333 1.17 -9.25 -35.53
N LYS A 334 1.23 -8.09 -36.22
CA LYS A 334 0.86 -6.80 -35.62
C LYS A 334 -0.56 -6.86 -35.06
N SER A 335 -0.71 -6.50 -33.78
CA SER A 335 -2.00 -6.43 -33.07
C SER A 335 -2.68 -7.77 -32.76
N LYS A 336 -2.02 -8.91 -32.95
CA LYS A 336 -2.54 -10.23 -32.53
C LYS A 336 -1.63 -10.88 -31.50
N THR A 337 -2.21 -11.73 -30.66
CA THR A 337 -1.44 -12.55 -29.71
C THR A 337 -0.52 -13.49 -30.47
N PRO A 338 0.75 -13.62 -30.06
CA PRO A 338 1.71 -14.47 -30.74
C PRO A 338 1.31 -15.95 -30.68
N LYS A 339 1.62 -16.69 -31.75
CA LYS A 339 1.28 -18.11 -31.86
C LYS A 339 2.52 -18.95 -32.15
N ILE A 340 2.63 -20.10 -31.50
CA ILE A 340 3.62 -21.12 -31.84
C ILE A 340 2.97 -22.25 -32.64
N LEU A 341 3.63 -22.63 -33.72
CA LEU A 341 3.11 -23.50 -34.78
C LEU A 341 4.11 -24.61 -35.10
N CYS A 342 3.62 -25.73 -35.63
CA CYS A 342 4.48 -26.68 -36.35
C CYS A 342 4.85 -26.11 -37.73
N GLU A 343 6.01 -26.51 -38.26
CA GLU A 343 6.51 -26.06 -39.57
C GLU A 343 5.50 -26.28 -40.71
N ASP A 344 4.78 -27.40 -40.66
CA ASP A 344 3.77 -27.78 -41.66
C ASP A 344 2.48 -26.94 -41.61
N GLU A 345 2.24 -26.21 -40.52
CA GLU A 345 1.03 -25.39 -40.35
C GLU A 345 1.19 -23.96 -40.88
N LEU A 346 2.43 -23.49 -41.01
CA LEU A 346 2.73 -22.10 -41.34
C LEU A 346 2.11 -21.69 -42.68
N LEU A 347 2.33 -22.51 -43.71
CA LEU A 347 1.84 -22.23 -45.08
C LEU A 347 0.32 -22.21 -45.14
N HIS A 348 -0.34 -23.12 -44.41
CA HIS A 348 -1.80 -23.16 -44.34
C HIS A 348 -2.38 -21.92 -43.62
N LEU A 349 -1.70 -21.44 -42.57
CA LEU A 349 -2.14 -20.26 -41.82
C LEU A 349 -1.89 -18.94 -42.56
N LEU A 350 -0.79 -18.85 -43.32
CA LEU A 350 -0.47 -17.68 -44.15
C LEU A 350 -1.23 -17.68 -45.49
N GLY A 351 -1.87 -18.79 -45.86
CA GLY A 351 -2.53 -18.94 -47.16
C GLY A 351 -1.55 -18.87 -48.34
N MET A 352 -0.29 -19.27 -48.12
CA MET A 352 0.78 -19.17 -49.09
C MET A 352 1.15 -20.54 -49.65
N GLU A 353 1.52 -20.59 -50.93
CA GLU A 353 2.07 -21.78 -51.54
C GLU A 353 3.56 -21.94 -51.22
N LYS A 354 4.01 -23.18 -51.07
CA LYS A 354 5.42 -23.49 -50.82
C LYS A 354 6.24 -23.15 -52.05
N HIS A 355 7.08 -22.12 -51.97
CA HIS A 355 8.05 -21.84 -53.01
C HIS A 355 9.23 -22.81 -52.89
N LEU A 356 9.32 -23.78 -53.80
CA LEU A 356 10.45 -24.70 -53.87
C LEU A 356 11.60 -24.03 -54.62
N VAL A 357 12.67 -23.67 -53.89
CA VAL A 357 13.92 -23.19 -54.50
C VAL A 357 14.85 -24.38 -54.67
N HIS A 358 15.09 -24.76 -55.93
CA HIS A 358 16.10 -25.74 -56.27
C HIS A 358 17.40 -25.01 -56.62
N PHE A 359 18.43 -25.22 -55.81
CA PHE A 359 19.79 -24.80 -56.18
C PHE A 359 20.36 -25.84 -57.12
N GLU A 360 20.38 -25.52 -58.41
CA GLU A 360 21.02 -26.38 -59.38
C GLU A 360 22.52 -26.08 -59.39
N PRO A 361 23.39 -27.08 -59.12
CA PRO A 361 24.84 -26.87 -59.20
C PRO A 361 25.20 -26.55 -60.65
N LEU A 362 25.83 -25.40 -60.87
CA LEU A 362 26.32 -24.99 -62.18
C LEU A 362 27.23 -26.08 -62.77
N PRO A 363 26.93 -26.63 -63.96
CA PRO A 363 27.87 -27.52 -64.62
C PRO A 363 29.15 -26.74 -64.99
N CYS A 364 30.32 -27.28 -64.60
CA CYS A 364 31.64 -26.71 -64.86
C CYS A 364 31.95 -26.39 -66.33
N SER A 365 31.12 -26.79 -67.28
CA SER A 365 31.27 -26.48 -68.71
C SER A 365 30.98 -25.01 -69.06
N ARG A 366 30.33 -24.23 -68.18
CA ARG A 366 30.10 -22.78 -68.36
C ARG A 366 31.07 -21.87 -67.59
N MET A 367 32.01 -22.43 -66.81
CA MET A 367 33.00 -21.61 -66.09
C MET A 367 34.23 -21.23 -66.92
N LYS A 368 34.46 -21.84 -68.10
CA LYS A 368 35.64 -21.54 -68.92
C LYS A 368 35.58 -20.23 -69.73
N GLU A 369 34.46 -19.50 -69.70
CA GLU A 369 34.35 -18.18 -70.34
C GLU A 369 34.37 -17.02 -69.35
N ALA A 370 34.46 -17.27 -68.03
CA ALA A 370 34.38 -16.23 -67.00
C ALA A 370 35.64 -16.08 -66.12
N GLU A 371 36.78 -16.67 -66.51
CA GLU A 371 38.06 -16.53 -65.79
C GLU A 371 39.00 -15.45 -66.38
N SER A 372 38.47 -14.40 -67.03
CA SER A 372 39.31 -13.30 -67.54
C SER A 372 38.96 -11.90 -67.05
N THR A 373 38.22 -11.76 -65.96
CA THR A 373 38.10 -10.45 -65.28
C THR A 373 38.16 -10.65 -63.77
N ASP A 374 39.28 -10.21 -63.20
CA ASP A 374 39.52 -10.04 -61.77
C ASP A 374 38.42 -9.18 -61.13
N GLU A 375 37.49 -9.79 -60.40
CA GLU A 375 36.85 -9.19 -59.22
C GLU A 375 36.49 -10.29 -58.22
N PRO A 376 36.82 -10.16 -56.92
CA PRO A 376 36.46 -11.15 -55.92
C PRO A 376 34.94 -11.15 -55.68
N LEU A 377 34.36 -12.34 -55.85
CA LEU A 377 32.95 -12.68 -55.74
C LEU A 377 32.30 -12.25 -54.42
N LEU A 378 31.16 -11.59 -54.60
CA LEU A 378 30.01 -11.35 -53.73
C LEU A 378 30.12 -11.81 -52.27
N SER A 379 30.09 -10.79 -51.42
CA SER A 379 29.49 -10.77 -50.10
C SER A 379 28.21 -11.59 -50.00
N SER A 380 28.08 -12.31 -48.88
CA SER A 380 26.82 -12.86 -48.36
C SER A 380 25.82 -11.73 -48.15
N ARG A 381 25.06 -11.38 -49.19
CA ARG A 381 23.81 -10.62 -49.06
C ARG A 381 22.77 -11.54 -48.43
N ILE A 382 22.64 -11.43 -47.11
CA ILE A 382 21.40 -11.80 -46.43
C ILE A 382 20.36 -10.77 -46.89
N GLU A 383 19.54 -11.13 -47.87
CA GLU A 383 18.33 -10.36 -48.16
C GLU A 383 17.33 -10.62 -47.03
N GLU A 384 17.14 -9.62 -46.17
CA GLU A 384 15.90 -9.49 -45.40
C GLU A 384 14.74 -9.42 -46.39
N VAL A 385 13.95 -10.48 -46.48
CA VAL A 385 12.64 -10.42 -47.14
C VAL A 385 11.71 -9.64 -46.22
N LYS A 386 11.71 -8.30 -46.35
CA LYS A 386 10.64 -7.46 -45.80
C LYS A 386 9.40 -7.66 -46.66
N GLN A 387 8.41 -8.36 -46.14
CA GLN A 387 7.06 -8.32 -46.70
C GLN A 387 6.43 -6.94 -46.46
N SER A 388 5.75 -6.43 -47.49
CA SER A 388 5.01 -5.15 -47.50
C SER A 388 3.82 -5.12 -46.53
N ASP A 389 3.41 -6.27 -46.00
CA ASP A 389 2.28 -6.41 -45.07
C ASP A 389 2.73 -6.73 -43.65
N GLY A 390 3.64 -5.90 -43.10
CA GLY A 390 3.82 -5.67 -41.65
C GLY A 390 4.04 -6.85 -40.70
N SER A 391 4.21 -8.08 -41.18
CA SER A 391 4.40 -9.31 -40.41
C SER A 391 5.87 -9.73 -40.49
N ALA A 392 6.41 -10.22 -39.38
CA ALA A 392 7.80 -10.67 -39.28
C ALA A 392 7.81 -12.15 -38.85
N VAL A 393 8.53 -12.98 -39.60
CA VAL A 393 8.72 -14.41 -39.29
C VAL A 393 10.14 -14.59 -38.77
N GLN A 394 10.28 -15.10 -37.55
CA GLN A 394 11.57 -15.46 -36.96
C GLN A 394 11.58 -16.93 -36.54
N GLN A 395 12.66 -17.63 -36.88
CA GLN A 395 12.93 -18.98 -36.39
C GLN A 395 13.59 -18.85 -35.02
N ALA A 396 12.93 -19.33 -33.96
CA ALA A 396 13.43 -19.22 -32.58
C ALA A 396 13.57 -20.61 -31.94
N SER A 397 14.74 -20.85 -31.34
CA SER A 397 14.98 -21.98 -30.44
C SER A 397 14.82 -21.48 -29.01
N LEU A 398 13.76 -21.91 -28.31
CA LEU A 398 13.48 -21.51 -26.92
C LEU A 398 13.80 -22.69 -25.98
N ALA A 399 14.77 -22.50 -25.10
CA ALA A 399 15.04 -23.39 -23.97
C ALA A 399 14.42 -22.77 -22.71
N ASP A 400 13.77 -23.62 -21.89
CA ASP A 400 13.09 -23.33 -20.62
C ASP A 400 11.76 -22.55 -20.68
N LEU A 401 10.66 -23.31 -20.82
CA LEU A 401 9.30 -22.85 -20.51
C LEU A 401 8.84 -23.45 -19.17
N GLY A 402 8.72 -22.62 -18.14
CA GLY A 402 7.99 -22.95 -16.91
C GLY A 402 6.49 -22.92 -17.16
N CYS A 403 5.80 -24.05 -17.00
CA CYS A 403 4.37 -24.17 -17.24
C CYS A 403 3.59 -23.94 -15.92
N GLU A 404 2.96 -22.76 -15.75
CA GLU A 404 1.96 -22.55 -14.70
C GLU A 404 0.57 -22.93 -15.23
N ARG A 405 -0.05 -23.95 -14.61
CA ARG A 405 -1.47 -24.30 -14.84
C ARG A 405 -2.35 -23.32 -14.08
N ASN A 406 -3.30 -22.69 -14.76
CA ASN A 406 -4.46 -22.10 -14.09
C ASN A 406 -5.48 -23.22 -13.86
N GLU A 407 -5.75 -23.54 -12.59
CA GLU A 407 -6.96 -24.25 -12.17
C GLU A 407 -8.16 -23.30 -12.09
#